data_AF-A0A0Q8J9D2-F1
#
_entry.id   AF-A0A0Q8J9D2-F1
#
_cell.length_a   1.000
_cell.length_b   1.000
_cell.length_c   1.000
_cell.angle_alpha   90.00
_cell.angle_beta   90.00
_cell.angle_gamma   90.00
#
_symmetry.space_group_name_H-M   'P 1'
#
loop_
_entity.id
_entity.type
_entity.pdbx_description
1 polymer ?
#
loop_
_entity_poly.entity_id
_entity_poly.type
_entity_poly.pdbx_seq_one_letter_code
_entity_poly.pdbx_strand_id
1 'polypeptide(L)'
;METVFARHAPWARLCWDSELSEQSRAGDIVIEVRTHPSEFAFIIDTIILKDCDAYELGLLIARDLSIALACSTICDGTRHGPTRAPFWCVVWTEGAAFLGDDCESLFAEYYEGCSQEEMRAWGPVKRVRPIDI
;
A
#
# COMPACT_ATOMS: atom_id res chain seq x y z
N MET A 1 6.35 -8.46 -11.12
CA MET A 1 5.62 -7.24 -10.72
C MET A 1 4.59 -6.87 -11.78
N GLU A 2 4.99 -6.56 -13.01
CA GLU A 2 4.07 -6.25 -14.13
C GLU A 2 2.95 -7.28 -14.35
N THR A 3 3.25 -8.57 -14.18
CA THR A 3 2.27 -9.67 -14.32
C THR A 3 1.16 -9.68 -13.27
N VAL A 4 1.40 -9.14 -12.08
CA VAL A 4 0.37 -9.02 -11.01
C VAL A 4 -0.61 -7.91 -11.36
N PHE A 5 -0.10 -6.76 -11.79
CA PHE A 5 -0.93 -5.64 -12.22
C PHE A 5 -1.75 -5.99 -13.46
N ALA A 6 -1.15 -6.63 -14.46
CA ALA A 6 -1.87 -7.08 -15.66
C ALA A 6 -2.98 -8.10 -15.39
N ARG A 7 -2.92 -8.85 -14.27
CA ARG A 7 -3.98 -9.81 -13.88
C ARG A 7 -5.22 -9.11 -13.33
N HIS A 8 -5.02 -8.15 -12.43
CA HIS A 8 -6.12 -7.51 -11.68
C HIS A 8 -6.61 -6.22 -12.33
N ALA A 9 -5.74 -5.58 -13.10
CA ALA A 9 -6.04 -4.41 -13.89
C ALA A 9 -5.36 -4.53 -15.26
N PRO A 10 -5.84 -5.40 -16.17
CA PRO A 10 -5.27 -5.56 -17.52
C PRO A 10 -5.33 -4.29 -18.37
N TRP A 11 -6.14 -3.32 -17.95
CA TRP A 11 -6.30 -2.01 -18.54
C TRP A 11 -5.39 -0.94 -17.89
N ALA A 12 -4.68 -1.27 -16.81
CA ALA A 12 -3.70 -0.41 -16.17
C ALA A 12 -2.42 -0.28 -16.99
N ARG A 13 -1.79 0.89 -16.92
CA ARG A 13 -0.45 1.11 -17.46
C ARG A 13 0.50 1.42 -16.31
N LEU A 14 1.44 0.51 -16.03
CA LEU A 14 2.47 0.75 -15.02
C LEU A 14 3.45 1.83 -15.51
N CYS A 15 3.69 2.86 -14.70
CA CYS A 15 4.67 3.92 -14.97
C CYS A 15 5.62 4.03 -13.78
N TRP A 16 6.90 4.28 -14.04
CA TRP A 16 7.91 4.51 -12.99
C TRP A 16 8.26 6.00 -12.98
N ASP A 17 8.11 6.64 -11.81
CA ASP A 17 8.62 7.94 -11.35
C ASP A 17 8.70 9.16 -12.33
N SER A 18 8.20 10.32 -11.90
CA SER A 18 8.25 11.66 -12.53
C SER A 18 7.74 11.87 -13.97
N GLU A 19 7.50 10.82 -14.77
CA GLU A 19 6.80 10.93 -16.05
C GLU A 19 5.27 10.90 -15.90
N LEU A 20 4.75 11.59 -14.87
CA LEU A 20 3.45 12.28 -14.96
C LEU A 20 3.56 13.43 -16.00
N SER A 21 4.22 13.18 -17.12
CA SER A 21 4.19 14.05 -18.28
C SER A 21 2.75 14.12 -18.76
N GLU A 22 2.45 15.20 -19.47
CA GLU A 22 1.16 15.69 -19.99
C GLU A 22 0.30 14.67 -20.80
N GLN A 23 0.65 13.39 -20.77
CA GLN A 23 0.10 12.26 -21.52
C GLN A 23 -0.83 11.35 -20.71
N SER A 24 -0.91 11.49 -19.39
CA SER A 24 -1.84 10.70 -18.56
C SER A 24 -3.28 11.04 -18.95
N ARG A 25 -4.00 10.08 -19.57
CA ARG A 25 -5.37 10.25 -20.04
C ARG A 25 -6.36 9.90 -18.93
N ALA A 26 -7.59 10.39 -19.05
CA ALA A 26 -8.70 9.96 -18.21
C ALA A 26 -8.93 8.44 -18.39
N GLY A 27 -8.53 7.64 -17.39
CA GLY A 27 -8.64 6.17 -17.41
C GLY A 27 -7.35 5.42 -17.09
N ASP A 28 -6.20 6.08 -17.03
CA ASP A 28 -4.93 5.44 -16.71
C ASP A 28 -4.83 5.10 -15.21
N ILE A 29 -4.31 3.91 -14.88
CA ILE A 29 -3.88 3.59 -13.51
C ILE A 29 -2.43 3.97 -13.35
N VAL A 30 -2.16 5.01 -12.57
CA VAL A 30 -0.80 5.37 -12.19
C VAL A 30 -0.50 4.73 -10.85
N ILE A 31 0.52 3.87 -10.83
CA ILE A 31 1.07 3.28 -9.63
C ILE A 31 2.44 3.89 -9.39
N GLU A 32 2.60 4.57 -8.27
CA GLU A 32 3.88 5.10 -7.82
C GLU A 32 4.51 4.11 -6.83
N VAL A 33 5.77 3.77 -7.04
CA VAL A 33 6.55 2.94 -6.10
C VAL A 33 7.63 3.81 -5.49
N ARG A 34 7.57 4.01 -4.18
CA ARG A 34 8.57 4.79 -3.43
C ARG A 34 9.19 3.94 -2.33
N THR A 35 10.46 4.16 -2.06
CA THR A 35 11.13 3.52 -0.91
C THR A 35 10.65 4.14 0.38
N HIS A 36 10.62 3.35 1.45
CA HIS A 36 10.19 3.81 2.77
C HIS A 36 11.10 3.23 3.86
N PRO A 37 11.46 4.01 4.90
CA PRO A 37 12.38 3.55 5.96
C PRO A 37 11.72 2.64 7.00
N SER A 38 10.42 2.37 6.88
CA SER A 38 9.69 1.43 7.74
C SER A 38 10.06 -0.03 7.47
N GLU A 39 9.45 -0.96 8.21
CA GLU A 39 9.51 -2.40 7.95
C GLU A 39 8.93 -2.80 6.58
N PHE A 40 8.12 -1.92 5.96
CA PHE A 40 7.72 -2.02 4.57
C PHE A 40 8.71 -1.19 3.73
N ALA A 41 9.60 -1.87 3.01
CA ALA A 41 10.66 -1.21 2.24
C ALA A 41 10.15 -0.40 1.04
N PHE A 42 8.92 -0.70 0.58
CA PHE A 42 8.30 -0.06 -0.57
C PHE A 42 6.83 0.28 -0.28
N ILE A 43 6.42 1.48 -0.66
CA ILE A 43 5.03 1.92 -0.73
C ILE A 43 4.59 1.90 -2.20
N ILE A 44 3.36 1.45 -2.43
CA ILE A 44 2.74 1.40 -3.75
C ILE A 44 1.46 2.23 -3.68
N ASP A 45 1.49 3.43 -4.23
CA ASP A 45 0.37 4.38 -4.22
C ASP A 45 -0.34 4.37 -5.59
N THR A 46 -1.68 4.25 -5.59
CA THR A 46 -2.50 4.33 -6.81
C THR A 46 -3.13 5.72 -6.93
N ILE A 47 -2.78 6.48 -7.97
CA ILE A 47 -3.07 7.94 -8.05
C ILE A 47 -4.32 8.24 -8.89
N ILE A 48 -4.61 7.44 -9.93
CA ILE A 48 -5.75 7.66 -10.82
C ILE A 48 -6.43 6.32 -11.08
N LEU A 49 -7.72 6.22 -10.78
CA LEU A 49 -8.53 5.03 -11.03
C LEU A 49 -9.90 5.50 -11.51
N LYS A 50 -10.16 5.40 -12.81
CA LYS A 50 -11.49 5.70 -13.36
C LYS A 50 -12.30 4.41 -13.44
N ASP A 51 -13.50 4.44 -12.87
CA ASP A 51 -14.50 3.36 -12.98
C ASP A 51 -14.15 2.02 -12.30
N CYS A 52 -13.31 2.00 -11.23
CA CYS A 52 -13.09 0.80 -10.41
C CYS A 52 -13.09 1.10 -8.89
N ASP A 53 -13.35 0.09 -8.05
CA ASP A 53 -13.17 0.22 -6.60
C ASP A 53 -11.67 0.16 -6.26
N ALA A 54 -11.09 1.33 -6.03
CA ALA A 54 -9.69 1.49 -5.65
C ALA A 54 -9.29 0.65 -4.44
N TYR A 55 -10.22 0.48 -3.51
CA TYR A 55 -10.00 -0.28 -2.30
C TYR A 55 -9.79 -1.76 -2.60
N GLU A 56 -10.70 -2.37 -3.36
CA GLU A 56 -10.64 -3.78 -3.73
C GLU A 56 -9.45 -4.07 -4.62
N LEU A 57 -9.16 -3.19 -5.58
CA LEU A 57 -7.98 -3.32 -6.43
C LEU A 57 -6.68 -3.26 -5.61
N GLY A 58 -6.60 -2.34 -4.65
CA GLY A 58 -5.46 -2.21 -3.73
C GLY A 58 -5.24 -3.49 -2.92
N LEU A 59 -6.31 -4.10 -2.38
CA LEU A 59 -6.24 -5.36 -1.65
C LEU A 59 -5.70 -6.51 -2.50
N LEU A 60 -6.21 -6.66 -3.74
CA LEU A 60 -5.79 -7.72 -4.66
C LEU A 60 -4.32 -7.58 -5.08
N ILE A 61 -3.90 -6.35 -5.42
CA ILE A 61 -2.51 -6.06 -5.80
C ILE A 61 -1.57 -6.32 -4.61
N ALA A 62 -1.89 -5.80 -3.43
CA ALA A 62 -1.06 -5.98 -2.24
C ALA A 62 -0.90 -7.47 -1.90
N ARG A 63 -2.01 -8.23 -1.90
CA ARG A 63 -1.98 -9.69 -1.69
C ARG A 63 -1.05 -10.39 -2.66
N ASP A 64 -1.24 -10.21 -3.96
CA ASP A 64 -0.46 -10.94 -4.96
C ASP A 64 1.02 -10.53 -4.97
N LEU A 65 1.34 -9.27 -4.64
CA LEU A 65 2.72 -8.83 -4.47
C LEU A 65 3.38 -9.46 -3.25
N SER A 66 2.67 -9.61 -2.13
CA SER A 66 3.20 -10.28 -0.95
C SER A 66 3.59 -11.74 -1.24
N ILE A 67 2.86 -12.41 -2.14
CA ILE A 67 3.16 -13.77 -2.60
C ILE A 67 4.33 -13.75 -3.59
N ALA A 68 4.24 -12.92 -4.63
CA ALA A 68 5.18 -12.92 -5.74
C ALA A 68 6.60 -12.47 -5.34
N LEU A 69 6.71 -11.61 -4.33
CA LEU A 69 7.98 -11.06 -3.84
C LEU A 69 8.44 -11.69 -2.52
N ALA A 70 7.65 -12.61 -1.94
CA ALA A 70 7.91 -13.20 -0.63
C ALA A 70 8.23 -12.13 0.45
N CYS A 71 7.44 -11.06 0.47
CA CYS A 71 7.61 -9.95 1.41
C CYS A 71 6.26 -9.54 2.01
N SER A 72 6.30 -8.75 3.09
CA SER A 72 5.08 -8.15 3.61
C SER A 72 4.71 -6.91 2.81
N THR A 73 3.42 -6.74 2.53
CA THR A 73 2.87 -5.52 1.91
C THR A 73 1.79 -4.95 2.81
N ILE A 74 1.51 -3.66 2.66
CA ILE A 74 0.53 -2.93 3.44
C ILE A 74 -0.37 -2.13 2.49
N CYS A 75 -1.66 -2.07 2.80
CA CYS A 75 -2.63 -1.24 2.08
C CYS A 75 -3.76 -0.77 3.04
N ASP A 76 -4.64 0.10 2.54
CA ASP A 76 -5.79 0.63 3.32
C ASP A 76 -6.65 -0.50 3.91
N GLY A 77 -6.89 -0.44 5.22
CA GLY A 77 -7.70 -1.37 5.99
C GLY A 77 -8.89 -0.72 6.69
N THR A 78 -9.22 0.53 6.35
CA THR A 78 -10.29 1.33 6.98
C THR A 78 -11.64 0.61 7.00
N ARG A 79 -11.94 -0.25 6.01
CA ARG A 79 -13.19 -1.04 5.96
C ARG A 79 -13.21 -2.26 6.89
N HIS A 80 -12.07 -2.66 7.46
CA HIS A 80 -11.93 -3.87 8.30
C HIS A 80 -11.70 -3.56 9.79
N GLY A 81 -11.42 -2.30 10.12
CA GLY A 81 -11.24 -1.85 11.49
C GLY A 81 -12.55 -1.82 12.31
N PRO A 82 -12.47 -1.92 13.64
CA PRO A 82 -13.63 -1.75 14.54
C PRO A 82 -14.20 -0.32 14.55
N THR A 83 -13.47 0.65 14.01
CA THR A 83 -13.85 2.08 13.96
C THR A 83 -13.57 2.65 12.57
N ARG A 84 -14.08 3.86 12.29
CA ARG A 84 -13.76 4.62 11.07
C ARG A 84 -12.46 5.42 11.19
N ALA A 85 -11.57 5.05 12.11
CA ALA A 85 -10.28 5.73 12.24
C ALA A 85 -9.43 5.46 10.99
N PRO A 86 -8.66 6.45 10.49
CA PRO A 86 -7.89 6.31 9.26
C PRO A 86 -6.62 5.47 9.42
N PHE A 87 -6.36 4.91 10.62
CA PHE A 87 -5.13 4.20 10.96
C PHE A 87 -5.20 2.68 10.73
N TRP A 88 -6.35 2.19 10.28
CA TRP A 88 -6.52 0.77 10.01
C TRP A 88 -5.89 0.43 8.67
N CYS A 89 -5.01 -0.56 8.66
CA CYS A 89 -4.36 -1.08 7.47
C CYS A 89 -4.56 -2.60 7.36
N VAL A 90 -4.39 -3.14 6.15
CA VAL A 90 -4.25 -4.58 5.92
C VAL A 90 -2.79 -4.88 5.63
N VAL A 91 -2.20 -5.72 6.47
CA VAL A 91 -0.85 -6.24 6.27
C VAL A 91 -0.97 -7.63 5.67
N TRP A 92 -0.43 -7.82 4.48
CA TRP A 92 -0.33 -9.12 3.82
C TRP A 92 1.03 -9.73 4.10
N THR A 93 1.08 -11.03 4.40
CA THR A 93 2.32 -11.81 4.51
C THR A 93 2.13 -13.09 3.72
N GLU A 94 2.79 -13.22 2.58
CA GLU A 94 2.68 -14.39 1.69
C GLU A 94 1.21 -14.77 1.38
N GLY A 95 0.36 -13.76 1.17
CA GLY A 95 -1.06 -13.92 0.87
C GLY A 95 -1.99 -14.07 2.07
N ALA A 96 -1.48 -14.12 3.30
CA ALA A 96 -2.30 -14.10 4.52
C ALA A 96 -2.54 -12.66 5.00
N ALA A 97 -3.80 -12.31 5.28
CA ALA A 97 -4.19 -10.96 5.70
C ALA A 97 -4.25 -10.81 7.23
N PHE A 98 -3.72 -9.69 7.71
CA PHE A 98 -3.82 -9.25 9.09
C PHE A 98 -4.38 -7.82 9.13
N LEU A 99 -5.30 -7.57 10.05
CA LEU A 99 -5.64 -6.20 10.43
C LEU A 99 -4.46 -5.61 11.18
N GLY A 100 -3.95 -4.49 10.70
CA GLY A 100 -2.94 -3.68 11.35
C GLY A 100 -3.49 -2.34 11.82
N ASP A 101 -2.79 -1.75 12.80
CA ASP A 101 -2.96 -0.37 13.25
C ASP A 101 -1.61 0.33 13.04
N ASP A 102 -1.60 1.32 12.14
CA ASP A 102 -0.40 2.10 11.80
C ASP A 102 -0.28 3.40 12.59
N CYS A 103 -1.18 3.66 13.55
CA CYS A 103 -1.09 4.80 14.44
C CYS A 103 0.23 4.79 15.23
N GLU A 104 0.95 5.92 15.21
CA GLU A 104 2.27 6.08 15.83
C GLU A 104 3.34 5.11 15.29
N SER A 105 3.14 4.61 14.07
CA SER A 105 4.14 3.78 13.38
C SER A 105 5.05 4.64 12.51
N LEU A 106 6.27 4.15 12.29
CA LEU A 106 7.21 4.77 11.35
C LEU A 106 6.62 4.81 9.93
N PHE A 107 5.74 3.86 9.59
CA PHE A 107 5.03 3.85 8.31
C PHE A 107 4.15 5.08 8.11
N ALA A 108 3.34 5.44 9.12
CA ALA A 108 2.38 6.54 9.02
C ALA A 108 2.99 7.92 9.29
N GLU A 109 3.95 8.01 10.19
CA GLU A 109 4.47 9.28 10.70
C GLU A 109 5.70 9.81 9.94
N TYR A 110 6.27 9.01 9.01
CA TYR A 110 7.47 9.42 8.29
C TYR A 110 7.19 10.57 7.30
N TYR A 111 8.07 11.56 7.31
CA TYR A 111 8.15 12.62 6.32
C TYR A 111 9.60 13.04 6.08
N GLU A 112 9.86 13.66 4.92
CA GLU A 112 11.17 14.23 4.61
C GLU A 112 11.52 15.33 5.60
N GLY A 113 12.62 15.16 6.34
CA GLY A 113 13.08 16.11 7.37
C GLY A 113 12.87 15.63 8.80
N CYS A 114 12.25 14.46 9.00
CA CYS A 114 12.21 13.79 10.30
C CYS A 114 13.62 13.46 10.82
N SER A 115 13.87 13.72 12.10
CA SER A 115 15.13 13.42 12.79
C SER A 115 15.24 11.92 13.13
N GLN A 116 16.47 11.46 13.34
CA GLN A 116 16.73 10.08 13.78
C GLN A 116 16.12 9.77 15.15
N GLU A 117 15.91 10.76 16.01
CA GLU A 117 15.28 10.57 17.32
C GLU A 117 13.78 10.37 17.19
N GLU A 118 13.11 11.18 16.36
CA GLU A 118 11.70 11.02 16.01
C GLU A 118 11.44 9.66 15.35
N MET A 119 12.26 9.28 14.36
CA MET A 119 12.15 7.96 13.72
C MET A 119 12.30 6.79 14.71
N ARG A 120 13.11 6.95 15.76
CA ARG A 120 13.30 5.91 16.79
C ARG A 120 12.17 5.87 17.80
N ALA A 121 11.41 6.96 17.96
CA ALA A 121 10.27 7.01 18.85
C ALA A 121 9.09 6.20 18.29
N TRP A 122 9.01 6.05 16.97
CA TRP A 122 7.97 5.27 16.32
C TRP A 122 8.36 3.82 16.12
N GLY A 123 7.38 2.94 16.32
CA GLY A 123 7.53 1.51 16.15
C GLY A 123 7.09 1.03 14.76
N PRO A 124 7.11 -0.30 14.53
CA PRO A 124 6.43 -0.89 13.38
C PRO A 124 4.92 -0.79 13.52
N VAL A 125 4.21 -0.99 12.41
CA VAL A 125 2.77 -1.23 12.35
C VAL A 125 2.39 -2.40 13.25
N LYS A 126 1.38 -2.18 14.09
CA LYS A 126 0.92 -3.16 15.07
C LYS A 126 -0.04 -4.14 14.39
N ARG A 127 0.35 -5.41 14.24
CA ARG A 127 -0.56 -6.46 13.78
C ARG A 127 -1.54 -6.83 14.90
N VAL A 128 -2.83 -6.58 14.69
CA VAL A 128 -3.88 -6.78 15.69
C VAL A 128 -4.40 -8.21 15.66
N ARG A 129 -4.87 -8.68 14.51
CA ARG A 129 -5.45 -10.03 14.35
C ARG A 129 -5.48 -10.47 12.88
N PRO A 130 -5.52 -11.77 12.59
CA PRO A 130 -5.84 -12.25 11.25
C PRO A 130 -7.27 -11.83 10.85
N ILE A 131 -7.46 -11.61 9.55
CA ILE A 131 -8.75 -11.29 8.93
C ILE A 131 -8.96 -12.12 7.66
N ASP A 132 -10.23 -12.31 7.29
CA ASP A 132 -10.64 -13.00 6.07
C ASP A 132 -11.17 -11.94 5.08
N ILE A 133 -10.60 -11.91 3.87
CA ILE A 133 -10.85 -10.91 2.81
C ILE A 133 -11.06 -11.62 1.49
#